data_AF-A0AAD9QH75-F1
#
_entry.id   AF-A0AAD9QH75-F1
#
_cell.length_a   1.000
_cell.length_b   1.000
_cell.length_c   1.000
_cell.angle_alpha   90.00
_cell.angle_beta   90.00
_cell.angle_gamma   90.00
#
_symmetry.space_group_name_H-M   'P 1'
#
loop_
_entity.id
_entity.type
_entity.pdbx_description
1 polymer ?
#
loop_
_entity_poly.entity_id
_entity_poly.type
_entity_poly.pdbx_seq_one_letter_code
_entity_poly.pdbx_strand_id
1 'polypeptide(L)'
;MESAMLSAKFLVVFILLFSHFQNGTESWRRRRRRRACTPQDCQVSSWYSWNSCSVSTCGRQGSQSRSRSVASSASCGGASCPDLYESRHCYGSSSENCQLSSWSQWSACTAKRCGSSAMQTSTRHRITTEKCGGWCTTIFRKTQKCIRGPANCELSSWSEWSTCNGTVCTAGHGTQVSLRHKTIKETCGGTCTSTLLKEECPGTCKYALHQTKLCTQPRLPCFNGGTYKPNITGCVCMQGYYGWSACTAKKCVQTSTRHRISTEKCGGWCTSTFRTTRLCRRGSVNCELSSWSEWSTCNGTVCTAGHGTQVSFRNKTIKETCGGTCTSTLRRTRNCFNSITRKPAECQVSPWSEWGDCKRTLCQLSGIQARTRYETVKDECKGTCKYALHQTRPCAKPELPCFNGGTYKVNNKGCVCMQGHFGVCCEKSSQGSDGRELEIRYHYGKRATYLIRTLEAG
;
A
#
# COMPACT_ATOMS: atom_id res chain seq x y z
N MET A 1 -102.50 -44.82 -57.99
CA MET A 1 -101.68 -43.67 -57.50
C MET A 1 -101.07 -43.91 -56.12
N GLU A 2 -101.09 -45.14 -55.56
CA GLU A 2 -100.48 -45.42 -54.25
C GLU A 2 -99.02 -45.92 -54.31
N SER A 3 -98.58 -46.49 -55.43
CA SER A 3 -97.24 -47.11 -55.55
C SER A 3 -96.09 -46.09 -55.67
N ALA A 4 -96.36 -44.85 -56.08
CA ALA A 4 -95.34 -43.81 -56.27
C ALA A 4 -94.95 -43.10 -54.96
N MET A 5 -95.87 -43.03 -53.98
CA MET A 5 -95.60 -42.31 -52.72
C MET A 5 -94.79 -43.12 -51.70
N LEU A 6 -94.79 -44.46 -51.78
CA LEU A 6 -93.86 -45.26 -50.98
C LEU A 6 -92.41 -45.06 -51.44
N SER A 7 -92.16 -44.99 -52.76
CA SER A 7 -90.83 -44.81 -53.33
C SER A 7 -90.16 -43.50 -52.90
N ALA A 8 -90.91 -42.40 -52.87
CA ALA A 8 -90.39 -41.10 -52.44
C ALA A 8 -90.04 -41.05 -50.95
N LYS A 9 -90.85 -41.70 -50.08
CA LYS A 9 -90.59 -41.79 -48.64
C LYS A 9 -89.36 -42.65 -48.34
N PHE A 10 -89.17 -43.75 -49.05
CA PHE A 10 -87.96 -44.57 -48.92
C PHE A 10 -86.70 -43.81 -49.37
N LEU A 11 -86.77 -43.05 -50.47
CA LEU A 11 -85.64 -42.22 -50.92
C LEU A 11 -85.25 -41.16 -49.90
N VAL A 12 -86.21 -40.46 -49.28
CA VAL A 12 -85.92 -39.44 -48.26
C VAL A 12 -85.31 -40.07 -47.00
N VAL A 13 -85.84 -41.20 -46.55
CA VAL A 13 -85.29 -41.95 -45.40
C VAL A 13 -83.89 -42.48 -45.71
N PHE A 14 -83.66 -42.97 -46.93
CA PHE A 14 -82.35 -43.47 -47.35
C PHE A 14 -81.32 -42.32 -47.44
N ILE A 15 -81.70 -41.15 -47.95
CA ILE A 15 -80.83 -39.96 -48.01
C ILE A 15 -80.52 -39.43 -46.58
N LEU A 16 -81.51 -39.40 -45.68
CA LEU A 16 -81.30 -39.00 -44.29
C LEU A 16 -80.40 -40.00 -43.54
N LEU A 17 -80.57 -41.30 -43.76
CA LEU A 17 -79.70 -42.33 -43.20
C LEU A 17 -78.27 -42.27 -43.78
N PHE A 18 -78.13 -42.03 -45.09
CA PHE A 18 -76.82 -41.93 -45.75
C PHE A 18 -76.03 -40.68 -45.32
N SER A 19 -76.73 -39.55 -45.13
CA SER A 19 -76.11 -38.32 -44.60
C SER A 19 -75.67 -38.45 -43.13
N HIS A 20 -76.43 -39.18 -42.31
CA HIS A 20 -75.99 -39.55 -40.95
C HIS A 20 -74.77 -40.48 -40.96
N PHE A 21 -74.71 -41.42 -41.91
CA PHE A 21 -73.58 -42.34 -42.05
C PHE A 21 -72.30 -41.62 -42.51
N GLN A 22 -72.41 -40.66 -43.44
CA GLN A 22 -71.27 -39.85 -43.89
C GLN A 22 -70.69 -38.97 -42.76
N ASN A 23 -71.54 -38.38 -41.91
CA ASN A 23 -71.11 -37.60 -40.75
C ASN A 23 -70.34 -38.44 -39.70
N GLY A 24 -70.68 -39.73 -39.58
CA GLY A 24 -69.95 -40.68 -38.74
C GLY A 24 -68.50 -40.91 -39.22
N THR A 25 -68.29 -41.02 -40.54
CA THR A 25 -66.97 -41.30 -41.13
C THR A 25 -66.00 -40.11 -41.06
N GLU A 26 -66.50 -38.88 -41.14
CA GLU A 26 -65.74 -37.64 -40.91
C GLU A 26 -65.26 -37.53 -39.45
N SER A 27 -66.12 -37.88 -38.49
CA SER A 27 -65.77 -37.88 -37.07
C SER A 27 -64.73 -38.97 -36.69
N TRP A 28 -64.70 -40.08 -37.44
CA TRP A 28 -63.68 -41.14 -37.34
C TRP A 28 -62.36 -40.72 -38.01
N ARG A 29 -62.40 -40.05 -39.17
CA ARG A 29 -61.20 -39.48 -39.83
C ARG A 29 -60.54 -38.38 -39.00
N ARG A 30 -61.31 -37.53 -38.30
CA ARG A 30 -60.78 -36.52 -37.38
C ARG A 30 -60.17 -37.13 -36.10
N ARG A 31 -60.69 -38.26 -35.60
CA ARG A 31 -60.13 -38.98 -34.44
C ARG A 31 -58.87 -39.80 -34.73
N ARG A 32 -58.68 -40.28 -35.97
CA ARG A 32 -57.46 -41.01 -36.38
C ARG A 32 -56.28 -40.10 -36.74
N ARG A 33 -56.47 -38.79 -36.87
CA ARG A 33 -55.37 -37.79 -36.79
C ARG A 33 -54.91 -37.52 -35.35
N ARG A 34 -55.09 -38.46 -34.42
CA ARG A 34 -54.39 -38.45 -33.14
C ARG A 34 -52.91 -38.72 -33.42
N ARG A 35 -52.20 -37.61 -33.63
CA ARG A 35 -50.76 -37.41 -33.41
C ARG A 35 -49.89 -38.39 -34.19
N ALA A 36 -49.66 -38.09 -35.46
CA ALA A 36 -48.41 -38.48 -36.10
C ALA A 36 -47.28 -37.87 -35.24
N CYS A 37 -46.66 -38.70 -34.41
CA CYS A 37 -45.50 -38.29 -33.66
C CYS A 37 -44.28 -38.77 -34.43
N THR A 38 -43.50 -37.83 -34.94
CA THR A 38 -42.26 -38.11 -35.65
C THR A 38 -41.25 -38.68 -34.64
N PRO A 39 -40.65 -39.86 -34.88
CA PRO A 39 -39.59 -40.37 -34.03
C PRO A 39 -38.48 -39.33 -33.92
N GLN A 40 -38.12 -38.98 -32.69
CA GLN A 40 -37.03 -38.06 -32.42
C GLN A 40 -36.00 -38.77 -31.56
N ASP A 41 -34.80 -38.92 -32.11
CA ASP A 41 -33.67 -39.51 -31.40
C ASP A 41 -33.19 -38.57 -30.30
N CYS A 42 -32.62 -39.17 -29.26
CA CYS A 42 -32.01 -38.38 -28.19
C CYS A 42 -30.81 -37.58 -28.71
N GLN A 43 -30.79 -36.27 -28.43
CA GLN A 43 -29.64 -35.41 -28.71
C GLN A 43 -28.91 -35.09 -27.40
N VAL A 44 -27.58 -35.08 -27.47
CA VAL A 44 -26.69 -34.84 -26.33
C VAL A 44 -25.83 -33.60 -26.57
N SER A 45 -25.40 -32.96 -25.48
CA SER A 45 -24.48 -31.82 -25.54
C SER A 45 -23.08 -32.23 -25.98
N SER A 46 -22.24 -31.23 -26.27
CA SER A 46 -20.79 -31.44 -26.32
C SER A 46 -20.28 -31.96 -24.97
N TRP A 47 -19.17 -32.70 -25.02
CA TRP A 47 -18.47 -33.15 -23.83
C TRP A 47 -17.96 -31.98 -22.99
N TYR A 48 -18.08 -32.10 -21.67
CA TYR A 48 -17.32 -31.26 -20.75
C TYR A 48 -15.82 -31.60 -20.81
N SER A 49 -14.99 -30.68 -20.33
CA SER A 49 -13.55 -30.90 -20.18
C SER A 49 -13.28 -32.13 -19.30
N TRP A 50 -12.16 -32.81 -19.57
CA TRP A 50 -11.72 -33.92 -18.74
C TRP A 50 -11.42 -33.48 -17.31
N ASN A 51 -11.82 -34.31 -16.35
CA ASN A 51 -11.42 -34.16 -14.95
C ASN A 51 -9.90 -34.36 -14.80
N SER A 52 -9.35 -33.89 -13.68
CA SER A 52 -7.96 -34.17 -13.31
C SER A 52 -7.69 -35.68 -13.26
N CYS A 53 -6.47 -36.08 -13.63
CA CYS A 53 -6.05 -37.48 -13.52
C CYS A 53 -6.20 -37.98 -12.08
N SER A 54 -6.73 -39.19 -11.90
CA SER A 54 -6.95 -39.80 -10.57
C SER A 54 -5.65 -40.00 -9.78
N VAL A 55 -4.50 -39.93 -10.44
CA VAL A 55 -3.18 -40.09 -9.83
C VAL A 55 -2.43 -38.76 -9.94
N SER A 56 -2.05 -38.22 -8.79
CA SER A 56 -1.15 -37.06 -8.67
C SER A 56 0.33 -37.47 -8.63
N THR A 57 0.61 -38.76 -8.44
CA THR A 57 1.97 -39.31 -8.42
C THR A 57 2.54 -39.36 -9.84
N CYS A 58 3.75 -38.84 -9.97
CA CYS A 58 4.38 -38.57 -11.25
C CYS A 58 4.70 -39.84 -12.05
N GLY A 59 4.40 -39.83 -13.35
CA GLY A 59 4.67 -40.94 -14.26
C GLY A 59 3.82 -42.21 -14.01
N ARG A 60 2.97 -42.24 -12.99
CA ARG A 60 2.05 -43.36 -12.77
C ARG A 60 0.79 -43.20 -13.59
N GLN A 61 0.30 -44.33 -14.10
CA GLN A 61 -0.96 -44.40 -14.83
C GLN A 61 -2.13 -44.18 -13.86
N GLY A 62 -3.03 -43.28 -14.23
CA GLY A 62 -4.32 -43.06 -13.60
C GLY A 62 -5.43 -43.09 -14.65
N SER A 63 -6.62 -42.65 -14.24
CA SER A 63 -7.77 -42.48 -15.12
C SER A 63 -8.37 -41.10 -14.95
N GLN A 64 -8.86 -40.53 -16.05
CA GLN A 64 -9.61 -39.28 -16.07
C GLN A 64 -10.94 -39.53 -16.78
N SER A 65 -11.97 -38.80 -16.37
CA SER A 65 -13.31 -38.95 -16.92
C SER A 65 -13.91 -37.62 -17.31
N ARG A 66 -14.89 -37.69 -18.21
CA ARG A 66 -15.72 -36.55 -18.61
C ARG A 66 -17.15 -36.98 -18.79
N SER A 67 -18.06 -36.04 -18.69
CA SER A 67 -19.49 -36.26 -18.89
C SER A 67 -20.05 -35.30 -19.94
N ARG A 68 -21.25 -35.61 -20.43
CA ARG A 68 -22.09 -34.72 -21.24
C ARG A 68 -23.54 -34.86 -20.80
N SER A 69 -24.36 -33.87 -21.11
CA SER A 69 -25.77 -33.82 -20.73
C SER A 69 -26.68 -34.20 -21.89
N VAL A 70 -27.88 -34.69 -21.59
CA VAL A 70 -28.93 -34.88 -22.60
C VAL A 70 -29.53 -33.51 -22.92
N ALA A 71 -29.42 -33.08 -24.18
CA ALA A 71 -30.01 -31.84 -24.67
C ALA A 71 -31.50 -32.01 -25.00
N SER A 72 -31.87 -33.18 -25.55
CA SER A 72 -33.27 -33.55 -25.81
C SER A 72 -33.43 -35.06 -25.69
N SER A 73 -34.47 -35.50 -24.97
CA SER A 73 -34.75 -36.92 -24.73
C SER A 73 -35.39 -37.58 -25.96
N ALA A 74 -35.16 -38.89 -26.11
CA ALA A 74 -35.79 -39.66 -27.16
C ALA A 74 -37.31 -39.67 -27.00
N SER A 75 -38.05 -39.51 -28.10
CA SER A 75 -39.50 -39.57 -28.09
C SER A 75 -40.04 -40.31 -29.31
N CYS A 76 -41.25 -40.86 -29.16
CA CYS A 76 -42.02 -41.46 -30.26
C CYS A 76 -41.29 -42.57 -31.03
N GLY A 77 -40.55 -43.40 -30.30
CA GLY A 77 -39.80 -44.53 -30.85
C GLY A 77 -38.41 -44.18 -31.40
N GLY A 78 -37.92 -42.95 -31.18
CA GLY A 78 -36.54 -42.56 -31.51
C GLY A 78 -35.49 -43.29 -30.64
N ALA A 79 -34.24 -43.27 -31.11
CA ALA A 79 -33.12 -43.95 -30.51
C ALA A 79 -32.72 -43.37 -29.14
N SER A 80 -32.36 -44.27 -28.21
CA SER A 80 -31.84 -43.92 -26.88
C SER A 80 -30.56 -43.08 -26.95
N CYS A 81 -30.30 -42.30 -25.91
CA CYS A 81 -29.11 -41.46 -25.82
C CYS A 81 -27.82 -42.31 -25.87
N PRO A 82 -26.79 -41.85 -26.61
CA PRO A 82 -25.46 -42.44 -26.54
C PRO A 82 -24.82 -42.18 -25.16
N ASP A 83 -23.72 -42.86 -24.86
CA ASP A 83 -23.06 -42.79 -23.54
C ASP A 83 -22.83 -41.36 -23.06
N LEU A 84 -23.23 -41.08 -21.82
CA LEU A 84 -23.13 -39.76 -21.20
C LEU A 84 -21.84 -39.59 -20.39
N TYR A 85 -21.07 -40.66 -20.24
CA TYR A 85 -19.84 -40.70 -19.46
C TYR A 85 -18.75 -41.44 -20.25
N GLU A 86 -17.53 -40.88 -20.23
CA GLU A 86 -16.37 -41.50 -20.85
C GLU A 86 -15.19 -41.45 -19.90
N SER A 87 -14.41 -42.53 -19.84
CA SER A 87 -13.17 -42.63 -19.08
C SER A 87 -12.01 -43.01 -19.99
N ARG A 88 -10.84 -42.40 -19.76
CA ARG A 88 -9.60 -42.77 -20.45
C ARG A 88 -8.43 -42.82 -19.48
N HIS A 89 -7.37 -43.50 -19.89
CA HIS A 89 -6.10 -43.46 -19.18
C HIS A 89 -5.45 -42.07 -19.23
N CYS A 90 -4.73 -41.76 -18.16
CA CYS A 90 -3.88 -40.58 -18.04
C CYS A 90 -2.62 -40.96 -17.28
N TYR A 91 -1.61 -40.09 -17.32
CA TYR A 91 -0.41 -40.24 -16.51
C TYR A 91 -0.30 -39.01 -15.62
N GLY A 92 0.16 -39.22 -14.37
CA GLY A 92 0.51 -38.11 -13.49
C GLY A 92 1.59 -37.23 -14.11
N SER A 93 1.71 -35.99 -13.62
CA SER A 93 2.63 -34.98 -14.17
C SER A 93 4.05 -35.50 -14.40
N SER A 94 4.73 -34.99 -15.43
CA SER A 94 6.11 -35.34 -15.75
C SER A 94 7.11 -34.66 -14.82
N SER A 95 8.32 -35.24 -14.72
CA SER A 95 9.46 -34.59 -14.08
C SER A 95 9.75 -33.25 -14.77
N GLU A 96 9.67 -32.17 -14.01
CA GLU A 96 9.97 -30.81 -14.48
C GLU A 96 11.05 -30.23 -13.57
N ASN A 97 12.19 -29.85 -14.15
CA ASN A 97 13.24 -29.12 -13.43
C ASN A 97 12.77 -27.70 -13.11
N CYS A 98 13.41 -27.07 -12.11
CA CYS A 98 13.08 -25.70 -11.76
C CYS A 98 13.49 -24.72 -12.88
N GLN A 99 12.68 -23.69 -13.12
CA GLN A 99 13.05 -22.57 -13.98
C GLN A 99 13.67 -21.46 -13.13
N LEU A 100 14.79 -20.91 -13.59
CA LEU A 100 15.50 -19.82 -12.91
C LEU A 100 15.43 -18.54 -13.74
N SER A 101 15.49 -17.40 -13.07
CA SER A 101 15.70 -16.13 -13.74
C SER A 101 17.10 -16.05 -14.35
N SER A 102 17.25 -15.17 -15.34
CA SER A 102 18.57 -14.67 -15.73
C SER A 102 19.29 -14.07 -14.52
N TRP A 103 20.63 -14.12 -14.55
CA TRP A 103 21.46 -13.44 -13.57
C TRP A 103 21.23 -11.93 -13.62
N SER A 104 21.17 -11.29 -12.45
CA SER A 104 21.15 -9.84 -12.35
C SER A 104 22.47 -9.24 -12.84
N GLN A 105 22.44 -7.95 -13.20
CA GLN A 105 23.67 -7.20 -13.40
C GLN A 105 24.55 -7.25 -12.15
N TRP A 106 25.87 -7.22 -12.34
CA TRP A 106 26.81 -7.20 -11.23
C TRP A 106 26.58 -5.98 -10.33
N SER A 107 26.61 -6.18 -9.01
CA SER A 107 26.56 -5.08 -8.04
C SER A 107 27.70 -4.08 -8.28
N ALA A 108 27.59 -2.84 -7.78
CA ALA A 108 28.72 -1.91 -7.82
C ALA A 108 29.97 -2.50 -7.12
N CYS A 109 31.16 -2.12 -7.61
CA CYS A 109 32.42 -2.60 -7.03
C CYS A 109 32.60 -2.00 -5.64
N THR A 110 32.73 -2.86 -4.62
CA THR A 110 32.81 -2.46 -3.20
C THR A 110 34.16 -1.87 -2.80
N ALA A 111 35.12 -1.80 -3.73
CA ALA A 111 36.42 -1.22 -3.50
C ALA A 111 36.28 0.26 -3.13
N LYS A 112 36.88 0.64 -1.99
CA LYS A 112 36.84 2.02 -1.49
C LYS A 112 37.94 2.90 -2.10
N ARG A 113 39.08 2.29 -2.45
CA ARG A 113 40.24 2.98 -3.04
C ARG A 113 40.34 2.67 -4.52
N CYS A 114 40.74 3.67 -5.30
CA CYS A 114 41.00 3.53 -6.72
C CYS A 114 42.15 2.54 -6.96
N GLY A 115 42.02 1.67 -7.96
CA GLY A 115 43.00 0.61 -8.25
C GLY A 115 42.99 -0.58 -7.29
N SER A 116 42.24 -0.52 -6.18
CA SER A 116 42.07 -1.67 -5.29
C SER A 116 41.02 -2.64 -5.84
N SER A 117 41.24 -3.94 -5.57
CA SER A 117 40.29 -4.97 -5.92
C SER A 117 39.29 -5.22 -4.81
N ALA A 118 38.03 -5.44 -5.17
CA ALA A 118 37.01 -5.92 -4.25
C ALA A 118 36.12 -6.97 -4.92
N MET A 119 35.05 -7.37 -4.26
CA MET A 119 34.11 -8.36 -4.79
C MET A 119 32.81 -7.69 -5.25
N GLN A 120 32.33 -8.11 -6.42
CA GLN A 120 30.98 -7.85 -6.92
C GLN A 120 30.17 -9.13 -6.85
N THR A 121 28.85 -8.97 -6.72
CA THR A 121 27.93 -10.08 -6.62
C THR A 121 26.82 -9.96 -7.65
N SER A 122 26.45 -11.08 -8.25
CA SER A 122 25.27 -11.22 -9.12
C SER A 122 24.38 -12.31 -8.54
N THR A 123 23.06 -12.11 -8.63
CA THR A 123 22.03 -12.97 -8.04
C THR A 123 20.99 -13.36 -9.07
N ARG A 124 20.38 -14.53 -8.89
CA ARG A 124 19.21 -14.97 -9.65
C ARG A 124 18.21 -15.61 -8.68
N HIS A 125 16.95 -15.69 -9.08
CA HIS A 125 15.91 -16.31 -8.25
C HIS A 125 15.22 -17.44 -9.01
N ARG A 126 14.52 -18.29 -8.26
CA ARG A 126 13.71 -19.38 -8.80
C ARG A 126 12.38 -18.81 -9.27
N ILE A 127 11.99 -19.11 -10.51
CA ILE A 127 10.72 -18.71 -11.12
C ILE A 127 9.68 -19.80 -10.88
N THR A 128 10.02 -21.05 -11.16
CA THR A 128 9.14 -22.21 -10.92
C THR A 128 9.88 -23.26 -10.10
N THR A 129 9.15 -23.92 -9.21
CA THR A 129 9.68 -25.05 -8.45
C THR A 129 9.66 -26.31 -9.30
N GLU A 130 10.67 -27.13 -9.08
CA GLU A 130 10.74 -28.50 -9.56
C GLU A 130 9.48 -29.29 -9.17
N LYS A 131 9.03 -30.14 -10.09
CA LYS A 131 7.96 -31.10 -9.86
C LYS A 131 8.49 -32.49 -10.12
N CYS A 132 7.90 -33.47 -9.43
CA CYS A 132 8.04 -34.86 -9.84
C CYS A 132 9.49 -35.39 -9.83
N GLY A 133 10.29 -34.99 -8.85
CA GLY A 133 11.69 -35.40 -8.73
C GLY A 133 12.64 -34.63 -9.65
N GLY A 134 12.18 -33.55 -10.28
CA GLY A 134 13.02 -32.63 -11.02
C GLY A 134 14.12 -32.03 -10.13
N TRP A 135 15.23 -31.67 -10.76
CA TRP A 135 16.37 -31.10 -10.06
C TRP A 135 16.36 -29.57 -10.12
N CYS A 136 16.88 -28.96 -9.07
CA CYS A 136 17.12 -27.52 -9.03
C CYS A 136 18.49 -27.23 -8.42
N THR A 137 19.24 -26.33 -9.05
CA THR A 137 20.49 -25.85 -8.47
C THR A 137 20.24 -25.05 -7.18
N THR A 138 21.19 -25.12 -6.26
CA THR A 138 21.21 -24.32 -5.03
C THR A 138 22.01 -23.02 -5.19
N ILE A 139 22.64 -22.80 -6.35
CA ILE A 139 23.49 -21.63 -6.59
C ILE A 139 22.66 -20.46 -7.14
N PHE A 140 22.31 -19.56 -6.23
CA PHE A 140 21.55 -18.32 -6.51
C PHE A 140 22.41 -17.06 -6.46
N ARG A 141 23.69 -17.20 -6.10
CA ARG A 141 24.63 -16.10 -5.94
C ARG A 141 25.99 -16.49 -6.51
N LYS A 142 26.59 -15.62 -7.31
CA LYS A 142 27.99 -15.75 -7.74
C LYS A 142 28.75 -14.46 -7.46
N THR A 143 30.03 -14.61 -7.14
CA THR A 143 30.94 -13.50 -6.83
C THR A 143 32.06 -13.44 -7.85
N GLN A 144 32.56 -12.23 -8.12
CA GLN A 144 33.70 -12.00 -8.99
C GLN A 144 34.55 -10.85 -8.45
N LYS A 145 35.87 -10.93 -8.66
CA LYS A 145 36.82 -9.86 -8.37
C LYS A 145 36.64 -8.70 -9.35
N CYS A 146 36.50 -7.49 -8.82
CA CYS A 146 36.40 -6.24 -9.56
C CYS A 146 37.54 -5.30 -9.16
N ILE A 147 37.96 -4.40 -10.05
CA ILE A 147 38.91 -3.32 -9.75
C ILE A 147 38.17 -2.00 -9.93
N ARG A 148 38.30 -1.08 -8.97
CA ARG A 148 37.69 0.25 -9.09
C ARG A 148 38.52 1.13 -10.03
N GLY A 149 38.07 1.20 -11.29
CA GLY A 149 38.65 2.04 -12.34
C GLY A 149 38.04 3.46 -12.39
N PRO A 150 38.58 4.33 -13.27
CA PRO A 150 38.04 5.67 -13.51
C PRO A 150 36.63 5.59 -14.09
N ALA A 151 35.70 6.29 -13.44
CA ALA A 151 34.35 6.48 -13.95
C ALA A 151 34.12 7.96 -14.21
N ASN A 152 33.80 8.31 -15.46
CA ASN A 152 33.43 9.67 -15.85
C ASN A 152 32.11 10.05 -15.17
N CYS A 153 31.90 11.35 -14.97
CA CYS A 153 30.63 11.80 -14.42
C CYS A 153 29.49 11.63 -15.42
N GLU A 154 28.30 11.41 -14.88
CA GLU A 154 27.07 11.56 -15.63
C GLU A 154 26.51 12.96 -15.37
N LEU A 155 26.06 13.62 -16.44
CA LEU A 155 25.55 14.99 -16.41
C LEU A 155 24.07 14.95 -16.73
N SER A 156 23.27 15.83 -16.13
CA SER A 156 21.87 16.01 -16.50
C SER A 156 21.73 16.59 -17.91
N SER A 157 20.51 16.55 -18.44
CA SER A 157 20.16 17.33 -19.61
C SER A 157 20.46 18.81 -19.40
N TRP A 158 20.81 19.50 -20.48
CA TRP A 158 20.99 20.94 -20.48
C TRP A 158 19.71 21.66 -20.07
N SER A 159 19.84 22.75 -19.31
CA SER A 159 18.74 23.66 -19.01
C SER A 159 18.30 24.41 -20.26
N GLU A 160 17.13 25.03 -20.20
CA GLU A 160 16.77 26.06 -21.16
C GLU A 160 17.83 27.18 -21.18
N TRP A 161 17.98 27.82 -22.35
CA TRP A 161 18.92 28.91 -22.54
C TRP A 161 18.50 30.14 -21.73
N SER A 162 19.48 30.81 -21.12
CA SER A 162 19.25 32.12 -20.50
C SER A 162 18.83 33.15 -21.56
N THR A 163 18.15 34.22 -21.13
CA THR A 163 17.94 35.39 -21.98
C THR A 163 19.27 35.94 -22.50
N CYS A 164 19.33 36.29 -23.79
CA CYS A 164 20.52 36.83 -24.42
C CYS A 164 20.96 38.13 -23.72
N ASN A 165 22.18 38.17 -23.14
CA ASN A 165 22.67 39.31 -22.37
C ASN A 165 23.15 40.49 -23.24
N GLY A 166 22.64 40.62 -24.46
CA GLY A 166 22.96 41.74 -25.34
C GLY A 166 22.18 42.98 -24.90
N THR A 167 22.88 44.04 -24.48
CA THR A 167 22.28 45.35 -24.25
C THR A 167 22.34 46.19 -25.52
N VAL A 168 21.37 47.09 -25.65
CA VAL A 168 21.07 47.92 -26.84
C VAL A 168 22.33 48.61 -27.41
N CYS A 169 22.53 48.43 -28.73
CA CYS A 169 23.33 49.25 -29.64
C CYS A 169 24.87 49.26 -29.51
N THR A 170 25.49 48.10 -29.66
CA THR A 170 26.72 47.95 -30.45
C THR A 170 26.57 46.72 -31.34
N ALA A 171 26.89 46.84 -32.62
CA ALA A 171 26.69 45.80 -33.63
C ALA A 171 27.23 44.42 -33.19
N GLY A 172 26.32 43.47 -32.90
CA GLY A 172 26.58 42.05 -32.62
C GLY A 172 27.49 41.82 -31.40
N HIS A 173 27.20 41.04 -30.38
CA HIS A 173 26.69 39.69 -30.29
C HIS A 173 26.37 39.56 -28.79
N GLY A 174 25.14 39.19 -28.42
CA GLY A 174 24.85 38.83 -27.05
C GLY A 174 25.39 37.42 -26.77
N THR A 175 25.48 37.05 -25.49
CA THR A 175 25.80 35.66 -25.13
C THR A 175 24.70 35.09 -24.27
N GLN A 176 24.29 33.88 -24.61
CA GLN A 176 23.36 33.07 -23.83
C GLN A 176 24.10 31.87 -23.26
N VAL A 177 23.66 31.42 -22.10
CA VAL A 177 24.27 30.29 -21.40
C VAL A 177 23.23 29.22 -21.09
N SER A 178 23.63 27.96 -21.22
CA SER A 178 22.88 26.81 -20.73
C SER A 178 23.73 26.07 -19.70
N LEU A 179 23.08 25.59 -18.65
CA LEU A 179 23.71 24.94 -17.52
C LEU A 179 23.21 23.50 -17.40
N ARG A 180 24.08 22.60 -16.99
CA ARG A 180 23.71 21.26 -16.52
C ARG A 180 24.48 20.94 -15.25
N HIS A 181 23.97 19.99 -14.47
CA HIS A 181 24.59 19.59 -13.22
C HIS A 181 25.06 18.14 -13.29
N LYS A 182 26.02 17.78 -12.43
CA LYS A 182 26.46 16.39 -12.29
C LYS A 182 25.38 15.59 -11.59
N THR A 183 24.80 14.61 -12.29
CA THR A 183 23.87 13.64 -11.70
C THR A 183 24.64 12.55 -10.97
N ILE A 184 25.81 12.17 -11.51
CA ILE A 184 26.74 11.24 -10.87
C ILE A 184 28.13 11.88 -10.88
N LYS A 185 28.79 11.96 -9.71
CA LYS A 185 30.16 12.48 -9.63
C LYS A 185 31.14 11.47 -10.21
N GLU A 186 32.13 12.00 -10.92
CA GLU A 186 33.30 11.26 -11.37
C GLU A 186 34.03 10.62 -10.20
N THR A 187 34.63 9.46 -10.44
CA THR A 187 35.43 8.77 -9.44
C THR A 187 36.74 8.28 -10.04
N CYS A 188 37.78 8.22 -9.21
CA CYS A 188 39.08 7.67 -9.59
C CYS A 188 39.75 8.35 -10.79
N GLY A 189 39.71 9.68 -10.84
CA GLY A 189 40.34 10.45 -11.93
C GLY A 189 39.53 10.46 -13.23
N GLY A 190 38.28 9.98 -13.21
CA GLY A 190 37.34 10.18 -14.31
C GLY A 190 37.17 11.66 -14.64
N THR A 191 36.92 11.95 -15.90
CA THR A 191 36.79 13.34 -16.40
C THR A 191 35.32 13.71 -16.57
N CYS A 192 35.08 15.02 -16.60
CA CYS A 192 33.78 15.60 -16.88
C CYS A 192 33.88 16.60 -17.99
N THR A 193 32.92 16.55 -18.91
CA THR A 193 32.72 17.64 -19.86
C THR A 193 32.11 18.85 -19.14
N SER A 194 32.26 20.04 -19.73
CA SER A 194 31.83 21.30 -19.09
C SER A 194 30.36 21.27 -18.67
N THR A 195 30.06 21.86 -17.51
CA THR A 195 28.70 22.09 -16.98
C THR A 195 28.09 23.40 -17.46
N LEU A 196 28.87 24.21 -18.20
CA LEU A 196 28.48 25.49 -18.77
C LEU A 196 28.71 25.45 -20.27
N LEU A 197 27.66 25.70 -21.04
CA LEU A 197 27.72 25.94 -22.48
C LEU A 197 27.38 27.41 -22.74
N LYS A 198 28.18 28.08 -23.57
CA LYS A 198 28.01 29.49 -23.93
C LYS A 198 27.94 29.59 -25.44
N GLU A 199 26.93 30.31 -25.93
CA GLU A 199 26.71 30.51 -27.36
C GLU A 199 26.42 31.99 -27.64
N GLU A 200 26.82 32.45 -28.83
CA GLU A 200 26.54 33.79 -29.31
C GLU A 200 25.12 33.88 -29.86
N CYS A 201 24.41 34.95 -29.51
CA CYS A 201 23.04 35.20 -29.94
C CYS A 201 22.91 36.63 -30.50
N PRO A 202 22.12 36.86 -31.56
CA PRO A 202 21.84 38.20 -32.05
C PRO A 202 20.98 38.97 -31.04
N GLY A 203 21.48 40.11 -30.56
CA GLY A 203 20.74 40.97 -29.63
C GLY A 203 19.51 41.62 -30.28
N THR A 204 18.43 41.80 -29.53
CA THR A 204 17.22 42.49 -30.03
C THR A 204 17.26 43.97 -29.64
N CYS A 205 17.24 44.86 -30.64
CA CYS A 205 17.14 46.30 -30.41
C CYS A 205 15.69 46.72 -30.19
N LYS A 206 15.41 47.37 -29.06
CA LYS A 206 14.29 48.31 -28.91
C LYS A 206 14.88 49.73 -28.81
N TYR A 207 14.62 50.51 -29.86
CA TYR A 207 14.86 51.96 -30.03
C TYR A 207 16.25 52.39 -30.57
N ALA A 208 16.19 53.32 -31.53
CA ALA A 208 17.23 53.70 -32.48
C ALA A 208 18.26 54.73 -31.95
N LEU A 209 19.48 54.63 -32.47
CA LEU A 209 20.65 55.49 -32.26
C LEU A 209 20.54 56.86 -32.97
N HIS A 210 21.05 57.91 -32.32
CA HIS A 210 21.72 59.00 -33.03
C HIS A 210 23.17 59.13 -32.53
N GLN A 211 24.09 59.10 -33.48
CA GLN A 211 25.54 59.26 -33.36
C GLN A 211 25.94 60.71 -33.04
N THR A 212 27.08 60.93 -32.38
CA THR A 212 27.99 62.04 -32.78
C THR A 212 29.41 61.87 -32.24
N LYS A 213 30.36 62.29 -33.10
CA LYS A 213 31.82 62.36 -33.00
C LYS A 213 32.34 63.42 -32.00
N LEU A 214 33.62 63.31 -31.65
CA LEU A 214 34.44 64.15 -30.76
C LEU A 214 34.45 65.66 -31.09
N CYS A 215 34.59 66.50 -30.05
CA CYS A 215 35.18 67.84 -30.14
C CYS A 215 36.26 68.07 -29.08
N THR A 216 37.40 68.59 -29.53
CA THR A 216 38.49 69.23 -28.79
C THR A 216 37.99 70.53 -28.12
N GLN A 217 38.55 70.84 -26.94
CA GLN A 217 38.07 71.86 -25.99
C GLN A 217 38.32 73.32 -26.43
N PRO A 218 37.54 74.29 -25.92
CA PRO A 218 37.83 74.88 -24.60
C PRO A 218 36.54 75.12 -23.80
N ARG A 219 36.08 74.09 -23.09
CA ARG A 219 35.09 74.13 -21.99
C ARG A 219 35.00 72.70 -21.46
N LEU A 220 35.76 72.40 -20.40
CA LEU A 220 35.62 71.11 -19.72
C LEU A 220 34.16 70.99 -19.22
N PRO A 221 33.41 69.96 -19.63
CA PRO A 221 32.03 69.78 -19.23
C PRO A 221 31.96 69.36 -17.76
N CYS A 222 30.92 69.81 -17.07
CA CYS A 222 30.59 69.27 -15.75
C CYS A 222 30.15 67.80 -15.92
N PHE A 223 30.84 66.86 -15.28
CA PHE A 223 30.51 65.43 -15.36
C PHE A 223 29.39 65.06 -14.36
N ASN A 224 28.65 63.97 -14.62
CA ASN A 224 27.50 63.49 -13.81
C ASN A 224 26.31 64.47 -13.70
N GLY A 225 25.85 65.02 -14.82
CA GLY A 225 24.59 65.79 -14.88
C GLY A 225 24.66 67.20 -14.28
N GLY A 226 25.86 67.79 -14.21
CA GLY A 226 26.04 69.18 -13.84
C GLY A 226 25.86 70.14 -15.02
N THR A 227 25.41 71.36 -14.72
CA THR A 227 25.35 72.48 -15.68
C THR A 227 26.37 73.53 -15.28
N TYR A 228 27.21 73.94 -16.22
CA TYR A 228 28.20 75.01 -16.00
C TYR A 228 27.49 76.36 -16.01
N LYS A 229 27.60 77.12 -14.91
CA LYS A 229 27.05 78.48 -14.84
C LYS A 229 28.20 79.50 -14.93
N PRO A 230 28.18 80.41 -15.92
CA PRO A 230 29.23 81.42 -16.09
C PRO A 230 29.37 82.35 -14.88
N ASN A 231 28.24 82.76 -14.28
CA ASN A 231 28.20 83.76 -13.19
C ASN A 231 28.91 83.35 -11.89
N ILE A 232 29.21 82.07 -11.69
CA ILE A 232 29.90 81.58 -10.47
C ILE A 232 31.19 80.82 -10.78
N THR A 233 31.60 80.78 -12.06
CA THR A 233 32.78 80.04 -12.55
C THR A 233 32.86 78.66 -11.90
N GLY A 234 31.85 77.83 -12.13
CA GLY A 234 31.72 76.53 -11.45
C GLY A 234 30.56 75.69 -11.97
N CYS A 235 30.56 74.41 -11.60
CA CYS A 235 29.56 73.42 -11.98
C CYS A 235 28.42 73.35 -10.95
N VAL A 236 27.17 73.47 -11.40
CA VAL A 236 25.97 73.27 -10.58
C VAL A 236 25.41 71.88 -10.88
N CYS A 237 25.51 70.92 -9.95
CA CYS A 237 24.93 69.58 -10.13
C CYS A 237 23.37 69.73 -10.19
N MET A 238 22.67 69.20 -11.21
CA MET A 238 21.20 69.31 -11.28
C MET A 238 20.55 68.61 -10.07
N GLN A 239 19.57 69.25 -9.44
CA GLN A 239 18.77 68.59 -8.40
C GLN A 239 18.07 67.37 -9.00
N GLY A 240 18.22 66.20 -8.38
CA GLY A 240 17.15 65.21 -8.42
C GLY A 240 17.45 63.80 -8.95
N TYR A 241 18.68 63.30 -9.00
CA TYR A 241 18.90 61.88 -9.30
C TYR A 241 19.35 61.09 -8.09
N TYR A 242 18.40 60.38 -7.46
CA TYR A 242 18.69 59.23 -6.63
C TYR A 242 17.79 58.07 -7.03
N GLY A 243 18.35 57.10 -7.75
CA GLY A 243 17.85 55.74 -7.67
C GLY A 243 18.08 55.24 -6.23
N TRP A 244 17.02 54.82 -5.56
CA TRP A 244 17.13 54.11 -4.29
C TRP A 244 17.95 52.83 -4.46
N SER A 245 18.80 52.46 -3.50
CA SER A 245 19.49 51.17 -3.56
C SER A 245 18.49 50.03 -3.69
N ALA A 246 18.76 49.09 -4.61
CA ALA A 246 17.86 47.97 -4.88
C ALA A 246 17.62 47.17 -3.60
N CYS A 247 16.35 46.97 -3.26
CA CYS A 247 15.95 46.21 -2.09
C CYS A 247 16.33 44.74 -2.31
N THR A 248 17.37 44.27 -1.63
CA THR A 248 17.89 42.90 -1.78
C THR A 248 16.80 41.89 -1.42
N ALA A 249 16.61 40.84 -2.21
CA ALA A 249 15.47 39.92 -2.08
C ALA A 249 15.40 39.08 -0.78
N LYS A 250 16.27 39.34 0.21
CA LYS A 250 16.46 38.50 1.40
C LYS A 250 15.52 38.77 2.58
N LYS A 251 14.85 39.93 2.68
CA LYS A 251 13.93 40.25 3.80
C LYS A 251 12.65 40.92 3.31
N CYS A 252 11.52 40.66 3.98
CA CYS A 252 10.18 41.14 3.55
C CYS A 252 9.94 42.63 3.75
N VAL A 253 10.60 43.23 4.75
CA VAL A 253 10.70 44.67 4.94
C VAL A 253 12.18 45.01 4.99
N GLN A 254 12.63 45.97 4.17
CA GLN A 254 14.01 46.43 4.12
C GLN A 254 14.09 47.94 4.06
N THR A 255 15.18 48.50 4.57
CA THR A 255 15.42 49.93 4.52
C THR A 255 16.32 50.25 3.33
N SER A 256 15.77 50.88 2.29
CA SER A 256 16.53 51.40 1.15
C SER A 256 17.16 52.74 1.49
N THR A 257 18.35 53.04 0.99
CA THR A 257 19.09 54.26 1.34
C THR A 257 19.54 55.04 0.11
N ARG A 258 19.55 56.37 0.20
CA ARG A 258 20.08 57.27 -0.84
C ARG A 258 20.96 58.39 -0.25
N HIS A 259 21.85 58.97 -1.06
CA HIS A 259 22.88 59.91 -0.60
C HIS A 259 22.82 61.29 -1.29
N ARG A 260 22.75 62.42 -0.56
CA ARG A 260 22.85 63.79 -1.12
C ARG A 260 24.27 64.37 -1.05
N ILE A 261 24.71 65.13 -2.08
CA ILE A 261 26.05 65.76 -2.21
C ILE A 261 25.91 67.28 -2.42
N SER A 262 26.85 68.09 -1.89
CA SER A 262 26.94 69.56 -2.03
C SER A 262 28.19 70.00 -2.85
N THR A 263 28.18 71.19 -3.42
CA THR A 263 29.07 71.66 -4.53
C THR A 263 30.43 72.25 -4.11
N GLU A 264 31.49 72.04 -4.91
CA GLU A 264 32.76 72.82 -4.91
C GLU A 264 33.16 73.26 -6.34
N LYS A 265 33.95 74.35 -6.48
CA LYS A 265 34.28 75.06 -7.75
C LYS A 265 35.33 74.36 -8.63
N CYS A 266 35.31 74.72 -9.93
CA CYS A 266 36.11 74.31 -11.11
C CYS A 266 36.94 73.02 -11.05
N GLY A 267 36.52 72.02 -11.85
CA GLY A 267 37.26 70.78 -12.11
C GLY A 267 36.95 69.62 -11.15
N GLY A 268 36.07 69.83 -10.17
CA GLY A 268 35.72 68.82 -9.18
C GLY A 268 34.70 67.77 -9.64
N TRP A 269 34.82 66.57 -9.07
CA TRP A 269 33.81 65.50 -9.10
C TRP A 269 32.79 65.76 -7.99
N CYS A 270 31.47 65.62 -8.21
CA CYS A 270 30.50 65.71 -7.10
C CYS A 270 30.81 64.52 -6.12
N THR A 271 31.44 64.73 -4.94
CA THR A 271 31.79 63.65 -3.97
C THR A 271 31.32 63.88 -2.52
N SER A 272 30.80 62.77 -1.93
CA SER A 272 30.42 62.48 -0.53
C SER A 272 29.08 63.01 0.07
N THR A 273 28.57 62.28 1.06
CA THR A 273 27.23 61.67 1.05
C THR A 273 26.41 61.87 2.36
N PHE A 274 25.14 62.33 2.28
CA PHE A 274 24.18 62.28 3.40
C PHE A 274 23.11 61.17 3.23
N ARG A 275 23.07 60.19 4.14
CA ARG A 275 22.23 58.96 4.07
C ARG A 275 20.78 59.21 4.54
N THR A 276 19.81 59.16 3.61
CA THR A 276 18.37 59.10 3.91
C THR A 276 17.85 57.68 3.70
N THR A 277 16.95 57.20 4.56
CA THR A 277 16.41 55.84 4.58
C THR A 277 14.89 55.82 4.28
N ARG A 278 14.40 54.85 3.50
CA ARG A 278 12.96 54.54 3.35
C ARG A 278 12.69 53.05 3.53
N LEU A 279 11.47 52.69 3.93
CA LEU A 279 11.05 51.29 4.01
C LEU A 279 10.54 50.80 2.65
N CYS A 280 11.18 49.75 2.12
CA CYS A 280 10.69 48.88 1.05
C CYS A 280 9.92 47.72 1.66
N ARG A 281 8.74 47.40 1.12
CA ARG A 281 8.01 46.17 1.43
C ARG A 281 7.96 45.29 0.18
N ARG A 282 8.35 44.03 0.31
CA ARG A 282 8.20 43.03 -0.77
C ARG A 282 6.76 42.52 -0.72
N GLY A 283 6.10 42.47 -1.89
CA GLY A 283 4.75 41.92 -2.02
C GLY A 283 4.68 40.45 -1.58
N SER A 284 3.55 40.03 -1.03
CA SER A 284 3.30 38.64 -0.64
C SER A 284 3.33 37.74 -1.87
N VAL A 285 4.16 36.70 -1.84
CA VAL A 285 4.20 35.68 -2.90
C VAL A 285 3.58 34.40 -2.34
N ASN A 286 2.50 33.95 -2.95
CA ASN A 286 1.84 32.69 -2.62
C ASN A 286 2.66 31.50 -3.15
N CYS A 287 2.42 30.31 -2.59
CA CYS A 287 3.12 29.11 -3.06
C CYS A 287 2.69 28.75 -4.48
N GLU A 288 3.59 28.13 -5.23
CA GLU A 288 3.25 27.40 -6.45
C GLU A 288 3.56 25.93 -6.21
N LEU A 289 2.73 25.06 -6.79
CA LEU A 289 2.81 23.61 -6.60
C LEU A 289 3.14 22.93 -7.92
N SER A 290 3.86 21.81 -7.85
CA SER A 290 4.07 20.94 -8.99
C SER A 290 2.77 20.28 -9.45
N SER A 291 2.80 19.73 -10.66
CA SER A 291 1.84 18.72 -11.08
C SER A 291 1.83 17.52 -10.12
N TRP A 292 0.70 16.82 -10.10
CA TRP A 292 0.51 15.61 -9.30
C TRP A 292 1.32 14.44 -9.88
N SER A 293 1.90 13.63 -9.00
CA SER A 293 2.50 12.36 -9.38
C SER A 293 1.46 11.38 -9.91
N GLU A 294 1.94 10.35 -10.61
CA GLU A 294 1.15 9.15 -10.88
C GLU A 294 0.58 8.56 -9.59
N TRP A 295 -0.55 7.87 -9.73
CA TRP A 295 -1.22 7.23 -8.61
C TRP A 295 -0.45 5.99 -8.15
N SER A 296 -0.34 5.82 -6.84
CA SER A 296 0.20 4.58 -6.27
C SER A 296 -0.62 3.36 -6.68
N THR A 297 -0.06 2.17 -6.50
CA THR A 297 -0.84 0.93 -6.58
C THR A 297 -1.99 0.94 -5.57
N CYS A 298 -3.08 0.24 -5.91
CA CYS A 298 -4.25 0.16 -5.05
C CYS A 298 -3.92 -0.66 -3.80
N ASN A 299 -4.05 -0.07 -2.60
CA ASN A 299 -3.82 -0.78 -1.34
C ASN A 299 -5.01 -1.66 -0.91
N GLY A 300 -5.81 -2.12 -1.88
CA GLY A 300 -6.94 -3.01 -1.64
C GLY A 300 -6.43 -4.42 -1.34
N THR A 301 -6.88 -4.98 -0.22
CA THR A 301 -6.48 -6.28 0.31
C THR A 301 -7.67 -7.24 0.33
N VAL A 302 -7.41 -8.52 0.58
CA VAL A 302 -8.48 -9.53 0.73
C VAL A 302 -9.45 -9.16 1.86
N CYS A 303 -8.94 -8.51 2.92
CA CYS A 303 -9.72 -8.06 4.07
C CYS A 303 -10.65 -6.89 3.78
N THR A 304 -10.36 -6.13 2.74
CA THR A 304 -11.18 -5.01 2.29
C THR A 304 -12.00 -5.36 1.05
N ALA A 305 -12.11 -6.67 0.74
CA ALA A 305 -12.75 -7.17 -0.48
C ALA A 305 -12.22 -6.49 -1.75
N GLY A 306 -10.93 -6.14 -1.77
CA GLY A 306 -10.32 -5.43 -2.89
C GLY A 306 -10.52 -3.92 -2.88
N HIS A 307 -11.36 -3.35 -2.01
CA HIS A 307 -11.51 -1.91 -1.90
C HIS A 307 -10.30 -1.29 -1.21
N GLY A 308 -9.63 -0.37 -1.90
CA GLY A 308 -8.46 0.30 -1.37
C GLY A 308 -8.50 1.79 -1.63
N THR A 309 -7.40 2.44 -1.29
CA THR A 309 -7.13 3.80 -1.72
C THR A 309 -5.80 3.86 -2.47
N GLN A 310 -5.75 4.76 -3.45
CA GLN A 310 -4.52 5.19 -4.08
C GLN A 310 -4.17 6.59 -3.61
N VAL A 311 -2.88 6.87 -3.53
CA VAL A 311 -2.36 8.17 -3.09
C VAL A 311 -1.54 8.77 -4.23
N SER A 312 -1.66 10.08 -4.39
CA SER A 312 -0.84 10.88 -5.32
C SER A 312 -0.31 12.10 -4.57
N PHE A 313 0.92 12.51 -4.88
CA PHE A 313 1.65 13.54 -4.18
C PHE A 313 2.05 14.67 -5.13
N ARG A 314 2.25 15.87 -4.59
CA ARG A 314 2.86 17.01 -5.30
C ARG A 314 3.69 17.83 -4.33
N ASN A 315 4.66 18.55 -4.85
CA ASN A 315 5.61 19.34 -4.05
C ASN A 315 5.37 20.84 -4.25
N LYS A 316 5.88 21.67 -3.34
CA LYS A 316 5.93 23.12 -3.52
C LYS A 316 7.11 23.47 -4.43
N THR A 317 6.83 24.02 -5.61
CA THR A 317 7.84 24.51 -6.57
C THR A 317 8.32 25.91 -6.18
N ILE A 318 7.41 26.74 -5.63
CA ILE A 318 7.73 28.05 -5.06
C ILE A 318 7.26 28.08 -3.61
N LYS A 319 8.16 28.47 -2.70
CA LYS A 319 7.83 28.67 -1.28
C LYS A 319 7.22 30.06 -1.07
N GLU A 320 6.26 30.12 -0.15
CA GLU A 320 5.60 31.35 0.25
C GLU A 320 6.62 32.33 0.86
N THR A 321 6.49 33.61 0.52
CA THR A 321 7.28 34.67 1.16
C THR A 321 6.39 35.84 1.54
N CYS A 322 6.76 36.52 2.63
CA CYS A 322 6.15 37.78 3.07
C CYS A 322 4.64 37.69 3.33
N GLY A 323 4.21 36.64 4.04
CA GLY A 323 2.81 36.44 4.44
C GLY A 323 1.92 35.82 3.37
N GLY A 324 2.49 35.33 2.26
CA GLY A 324 1.75 34.54 1.28
C GLY A 324 1.18 33.25 1.89
N THR A 325 0.03 32.81 1.38
CA THR A 325 -0.69 31.64 1.88
C THR A 325 -0.62 30.47 0.91
N CYS A 326 -0.76 29.25 1.42
CA CYS A 326 -0.83 28.04 0.61
C CYS A 326 -1.88 27.10 1.20
N THR A 327 -3.10 27.23 0.69
CA THR A 327 -4.29 26.53 1.19
C THR A 327 -4.49 25.14 0.59
N SER A 328 -3.53 24.66 -0.18
CA SER A 328 -3.66 23.47 -1.01
C SER A 328 -2.99 22.24 -0.39
N THR A 329 -3.67 21.09 -0.45
CA THR A 329 -3.12 19.81 0.01
C THR A 329 -2.00 19.29 -0.90
N LEU A 330 -0.95 18.73 -0.29
CA LEU A 330 0.20 18.10 -0.98
C LEU A 330 0.01 16.61 -1.24
N ARG A 331 -1.06 16.03 -0.68
CA ARG A 331 -1.44 14.64 -0.80
C ARG A 331 -2.91 14.57 -1.14
N ARG A 332 -3.26 13.80 -2.17
CA ARG A 332 -4.66 13.46 -2.47
C ARG A 332 -4.84 11.95 -2.49
N THR A 333 -6.03 11.53 -2.14
CA THR A 333 -6.43 10.11 -2.08
C THR A 333 -7.65 9.89 -2.94
N ARG A 334 -7.71 8.75 -3.63
CA ARG A 334 -8.91 8.29 -4.34
C ARG A 334 -9.21 6.83 -4.01
N ASN A 335 -10.46 6.45 -4.14
CA ASN A 335 -10.89 5.07 -3.98
C ASN A 335 -10.46 4.24 -5.19
N CYS A 336 -10.15 2.97 -4.96
CA CYS A 336 -9.78 2.02 -6.00
C CYS A 336 -10.32 0.63 -5.66
N PHE A 337 -10.33 -0.26 -6.65
CA PHE A 337 -10.71 -1.65 -6.49
C PHE A 337 -9.63 -2.56 -7.09
N ASN A 338 -9.24 -3.59 -6.34
CA ASN A 338 -8.26 -4.61 -6.72
C ASN A 338 -8.99 -5.95 -6.81
N SER A 339 -8.97 -6.62 -7.98
CA SER A 339 -9.73 -7.86 -8.19
C SER A 339 -9.08 -9.04 -7.45
N ILE A 340 -9.57 -9.33 -6.25
CA ILE A 340 -9.09 -10.43 -5.41
C ILE A 340 -10.20 -11.48 -5.32
N THR A 341 -9.93 -12.69 -5.82
CA THR A 341 -10.92 -13.78 -5.93
C THR A 341 -10.92 -14.76 -4.75
N ARG A 342 -9.90 -14.71 -3.89
CA ARG A 342 -9.84 -15.55 -2.68
C ARG A 342 -10.62 -14.90 -1.54
N LYS A 343 -11.31 -15.71 -0.73
CA LYS A 343 -11.95 -15.25 0.50
C LYS A 343 -10.92 -15.18 1.64
N PRO A 344 -11.05 -14.24 2.58
CA PRO A 344 -10.17 -14.17 3.74
C PRO A 344 -10.31 -15.44 4.59
N ALA A 345 -9.19 -15.98 5.06
CA ALA A 345 -9.20 -17.10 5.98
C ALA A 345 -9.73 -16.66 7.35
N GLU A 346 -10.86 -17.23 7.76
CA GLU A 346 -11.40 -17.06 9.11
C GLU A 346 -10.62 -17.92 10.10
N CYS A 347 -10.39 -17.41 11.30
CA CYS A 347 -9.63 -18.18 12.28
C CYS A 347 -10.30 -19.51 12.63
N GLN A 348 -9.46 -20.52 12.87
CA GLN A 348 -9.89 -21.82 13.36
C GLN A 348 -9.08 -22.17 14.60
N VAL A 349 -9.68 -22.92 15.51
CA VAL A 349 -9.08 -23.31 16.78
C VAL A 349 -9.12 -24.82 16.95
N SER A 350 -8.14 -25.37 17.65
CA SER A 350 -8.09 -26.78 17.99
C SER A 350 -9.27 -27.18 18.91
N PRO A 351 -9.55 -28.48 19.07
CA PRO A 351 -10.30 -28.96 20.22
C PRO A 351 -9.67 -28.47 21.52
N TRP A 352 -10.48 -28.38 22.58
CA TRP A 352 -10.01 -28.03 23.91
C TRP A 352 -9.08 -29.13 24.45
N SER A 353 -8.04 -28.71 25.18
CA SER A 353 -7.31 -29.63 26.05
C SER A 353 -8.24 -30.25 27.10
N GLU A 354 -7.80 -31.35 27.68
CA GLU A 354 -8.37 -31.83 28.93
C GLU A 354 -8.30 -30.76 30.02
N TRP A 355 -9.21 -30.84 30.98
CA TRP A 355 -9.22 -29.93 32.12
C TRP A 355 -8.00 -30.18 33.00
N GLY A 356 -7.21 -29.12 33.24
CA GLY A 356 -6.10 -29.19 34.18
C GLY A 356 -6.54 -29.43 35.62
N ASP A 357 -5.58 -29.65 36.50
CA ASP A 357 -5.83 -29.84 37.92
C ASP A 357 -6.60 -28.68 38.55
N CYS A 358 -7.42 -29.01 39.54
CA CYS A 358 -8.18 -28.03 40.31
C CYS A 358 -7.24 -27.19 41.17
N LYS A 359 -6.80 -26.03 40.63
CA LYS A 359 -5.93 -25.07 41.33
C LYS A 359 -6.74 -24.30 42.35
N ARG A 360 -6.24 -24.25 43.59
CA ARG A 360 -6.90 -23.61 44.73
C ARG A 360 -6.10 -22.41 45.21
N THR A 361 -6.80 -21.43 45.76
CA THR A 361 -6.25 -20.46 46.70
C THR A 361 -5.97 -21.16 48.04
N LEU A 362 -4.98 -20.69 48.81
CA LEU A 362 -4.26 -21.41 49.88
C LEU A 362 -5.09 -22.22 50.91
N CYS A 363 -6.40 -22.03 51.06
CA CYS A 363 -7.24 -22.83 51.96
C CYS A 363 -8.72 -22.88 51.55
N GLN A 364 -9.03 -23.35 50.33
CA GLN A 364 -10.42 -23.43 49.84
C GLN A 364 -10.76 -24.82 49.26
N LEU A 365 -11.96 -25.33 49.59
CA LEU A 365 -12.52 -26.55 48.98
C LEU A 365 -12.86 -26.34 47.50
N SER A 366 -13.20 -25.10 47.14
CA SER A 366 -13.38 -24.65 45.77
C SER A 366 -12.04 -24.23 45.15
N GLY A 367 -11.90 -24.50 43.87
CA GLY A 367 -10.79 -24.04 43.05
C GLY A 367 -11.26 -23.76 41.64
N ILE A 368 -10.30 -23.49 40.77
CA ILE A 368 -10.54 -23.24 39.34
C ILE A 368 -9.75 -24.26 38.54
N GLN A 369 -10.43 -24.99 37.66
CA GLN A 369 -9.77 -25.71 36.57
C GLN A 369 -9.69 -24.78 35.36
N ALA A 370 -8.58 -24.89 34.65
CA ALA A 370 -8.38 -24.21 33.38
C ALA A 370 -8.10 -25.23 32.30
N ARG A 371 -8.57 -24.93 31.09
CA ARG A 371 -8.18 -25.63 29.86
C ARG A 371 -7.88 -24.61 28.77
N THR A 372 -7.07 -25.03 27.81
CA THR A 372 -6.62 -24.16 26.73
C THR A 372 -6.83 -24.83 25.38
N ARG A 373 -6.87 -24.03 24.33
CA ARG A 373 -6.80 -24.46 22.93
C ARG A 373 -5.99 -23.44 22.15
N TYR A 374 -5.48 -23.83 21.00
CA TYR A 374 -4.64 -22.96 20.18
C TYR A 374 -5.30 -22.70 18.82
N GLU A 375 -4.89 -21.62 18.18
CA GLU A 375 -5.30 -21.29 16.82
C GLU A 375 -4.62 -22.25 15.83
N THR A 376 -5.41 -22.99 15.06
CA THR A 376 -4.93 -23.86 13.98
C THR A 376 -4.83 -23.11 12.65
N VAL A 377 -5.69 -22.11 12.46
CA VAL A 377 -5.64 -21.17 11.34
C VAL A 377 -5.73 -19.77 11.90
N LYS A 378 -4.74 -18.93 11.57
CA LYS A 378 -4.72 -17.52 11.99
C LYS A 378 -5.74 -16.74 11.19
N ASP A 379 -6.42 -15.82 11.89
CA ASP A 379 -7.30 -14.86 11.24
C ASP A 379 -6.51 -13.96 10.28
N GLU A 380 -6.91 -13.92 9.02
CA GLU A 380 -6.25 -13.06 8.03
C GLU A 380 -6.71 -11.59 8.17
N CYS A 381 -7.87 -11.34 8.81
CA CYS A 381 -8.58 -10.06 8.76
C CYS A 381 -9.30 -9.70 10.07
N LYS A 382 -8.64 -8.86 10.90
CA LYS A 382 -9.04 -8.30 12.22
C LYS A 382 -8.12 -8.71 13.38
N GLY A 383 -7.07 -9.47 13.11
CA GLY A 383 -5.87 -9.55 13.97
C GLY A 383 -6.02 -10.33 15.28
N THR A 384 -7.25 -10.64 15.71
CA THR A 384 -7.52 -11.53 16.85
C THR A 384 -8.66 -12.49 16.51
N CYS A 385 -8.47 -13.77 16.84
CA CYS A 385 -9.47 -14.79 16.60
C CYS A 385 -10.71 -14.57 17.48
N LYS A 386 -11.91 -14.68 16.89
CA LYS A 386 -13.19 -14.50 17.61
C LYS A 386 -13.46 -15.57 18.68
N TYR A 387 -12.74 -16.68 18.64
CA TYR A 387 -12.94 -17.81 19.54
C TYR A 387 -12.02 -17.70 20.77
N ALA A 388 -12.59 -17.85 21.97
CA ALA A 388 -11.80 -17.84 23.21
C ALA A 388 -10.77 -18.98 23.24
N LEU A 389 -9.51 -18.68 23.60
CA LEU A 389 -8.41 -19.66 23.70
C LEU A 389 -8.19 -20.22 25.11
N HIS A 390 -8.79 -19.58 26.11
CA HIS A 390 -8.71 -19.97 27.51
C HIS A 390 -10.10 -20.09 28.09
N GLN A 391 -10.34 -21.14 28.87
CA GLN A 391 -11.59 -21.32 29.60
C GLN A 391 -11.31 -21.80 31.01
N THR A 392 -12.03 -21.23 31.96
CA THR A 392 -12.00 -21.61 33.37
C THR A 392 -13.36 -22.14 33.82
N ARG A 393 -13.35 -23.05 34.79
CA ARG A 393 -14.56 -23.49 35.49
C ARG A 393 -14.28 -23.70 36.97
N PRO A 394 -15.28 -23.53 37.84
CA PRO A 394 -15.16 -23.90 39.24
C PRO A 394 -15.03 -25.42 39.38
N CYS A 395 -14.29 -25.85 40.40
CA CYS A 395 -14.15 -27.25 40.80
C CYS A 395 -14.19 -27.34 42.32
N ALA A 396 -14.72 -28.44 42.84
CA ALA A 396 -14.64 -28.78 44.25
C ALA A 396 -13.89 -30.11 44.40
N LYS A 397 -12.99 -30.20 45.37
CA LYS A 397 -12.40 -31.48 45.81
C LYS A 397 -12.92 -31.77 47.21
N PRO A 398 -13.11 -33.05 47.56
CA PRO A 398 -13.67 -33.43 48.85
C PRO A 398 -12.71 -33.20 50.04
N GLU A 399 -11.42 -33.02 49.78
CA GLU A 399 -10.39 -32.94 50.81
C GLU A 399 -9.64 -31.61 50.77
N LEU A 400 -9.41 -31.03 51.95
CA LEU A 400 -8.61 -29.81 52.13
C LEU A 400 -7.11 -30.15 52.03
N PRO A 401 -6.31 -29.37 51.28
CA PRO A 401 -4.86 -29.55 51.26
C PRO A 401 -4.26 -29.09 52.60
N CYS A 402 -3.58 -29.98 53.31
CA CYS A 402 -2.91 -29.65 54.57
C CYS A 402 -1.45 -29.25 54.33
N PHE A 403 -1.07 -28.05 54.77
CA PHE A 403 0.28 -27.51 54.61
C PHE A 403 1.14 -27.77 55.86
N ASN A 404 2.45 -27.49 55.77
CA ASN A 404 3.38 -27.56 56.91
C ASN A 404 3.35 -28.91 57.66
N GLY A 405 3.27 -30.02 56.91
CA GLY A 405 3.26 -31.37 57.48
C GLY A 405 1.93 -31.79 58.14
N GLY A 406 0.88 -30.99 58.03
CA GLY A 406 -0.46 -31.36 58.51
C GLY A 406 -1.06 -32.57 57.76
N THR A 407 -1.97 -33.30 58.42
CA THR A 407 -2.64 -34.48 57.83
C THR A 407 -4.15 -34.29 57.78
N TYR A 408 -4.78 -34.63 56.65
CA TYR A 408 -6.23 -34.54 56.52
C TYR A 408 -6.89 -35.69 57.28
N LYS A 409 -7.85 -35.36 58.15
CA LYS A 409 -8.65 -36.36 58.87
C LYS A 409 -10.09 -36.27 58.39
N VAL A 410 -10.55 -37.35 57.74
CA VAL A 410 -11.91 -37.48 57.19
C VAL A 410 -12.98 -37.22 58.28
N ASN A 411 -12.77 -37.73 59.50
CA ASN A 411 -13.71 -37.59 60.61
C ASN A 411 -13.94 -36.15 61.06
N ASN A 412 -12.90 -35.30 60.98
CA ASN A 412 -12.99 -33.89 61.38
C ASN A 412 -13.26 -32.97 60.20
N LYS A 413 -13.38 -33.52 58.97
CA LYS A 413 -13.52 -32.78 57.71
C LYS A 413 -12.56 -31.58 57.61
N GLY A 414 -11.32 -31.78 58.08
CA GLY A 414 -10.33 -30.72 58.27
C GLY A 414 -8.92 -31.26 58.50
N CYS A 415 -7.94 -30.37 58.45
CA CYS A 415 -6.54 -30.71 58.65
C CYS A 415 -6.17 -30.74 60.14
N VAL A 416 -5.39 -31.76 60.53
CA VAL A 416 -4.71 -31.80 61.83
C VAL A 416 -3.30 -31.28 61.65
N CYS A 417 -2.96 -30.21 62.37
CA CYS A 417 -1.70 -29.50 62.22
C CYS A 417 -0.61 -30.06 63.12
N MET A 418 0.62 -30.05 62.61
CA MET A 418 1.81 -30.32 63.41
C MET A 418 2.05 -29.19 64.42
N GLN A 419 2.79 -29.51 65.48
CA GLN A 419 3.09 -28.56 66.56
C GLN A 419 3.77 -27.31 66.01
N GLY A 420 3.24 -26.14 66.38
CA GLY A 420 3.72 -24.85 65.89
C GLY A 420 3.02 -24.32 64.63
N HIS A 421 2.02 -25.02 64.09
CA HIS A 421 1.19 -24.53 62.99
C HIS A 421 -0.31 -24.57 63.33
N PHE A 422 -1.08 -23.60 62.82
CA PHE A 422 -2.52 -23.46 63.05
C PHE A 422 -3.23 -22.85 61.82
N GLY A 423 -4.56 -22.88 61.82
CA GLY A 423 -5.39 -22.50 60.68
C GLY A 423 -6.22 -23.67 60.15
N VAL A 424 -7.08 -23.41 59.16
CA VAL A 424 -8.01 -24.44 58.63
C VAL A 424 -7.26 -25.52 57.84
N CYS A 425 -6.09 -25.18 57.29
CA CYS A 425 -5.19 -26.10 56.60
C CYS A 425 -3.72 -25.95 57.03
N CYS A 426 -3.50 -25.54 58.29
CA CYS A 426 -2.17 -25.42 58.90
C CYS A 426 -1.27 -24.37 58.24
N GLU A 427 -1.88 -23.32 57.72
CA GLU A 427 -1.25 -22.26 56.91
C GLU A 427 -0.52 -21.19 57.74
N LYS A 428 -0.75 -21.11 59.06
CA LYS A 428 -0.12 -20.13 59.96
C LYS A 428 0.87 -20.81 60.90
N SER A 429 1.99 -20.17 61.22
CA SER A 429 2.95 -20.61 62.23
C SER A 429 2.75 -19.89 63.56
N SER A 430 3.02 -20.56 64.68
CA SER A 430 3.02 -20.03 66.06
C SER A 430 4.04 -18.92 66.25
N GLN A 431 5.13 -18.95 65.48
CA GLN A 431 5.93 -17.77 65.22
C GLN A 431 5.21 -16.98 64.12
N GLY A 432 4.50 -15.91 64.49
CA GLY A 432 4.16 -14.90 63.50
C GLY A 432 5.45 -14.51 62.76
N SER A 433 5.35 -14.08 61.51
CA SER A 433 6.46 -13.60 60.68
C SER A 433 7.22 -12.38 61.26
N ASP A 434 7.07 -12.11 62.55
CA ASP A 434 7.71 -11.06 63.33
C ASP A 434 8.04 -11.49 64.79
N GLY A 435 8.23 -12.80 65.03
CA GLY A 435 8.97 -13.29 66.22
C GLY A 435 8.35 -13.01 67.61
N ARG A 436 7.05 -12.81 67.74
CA ARG A 436 6.37 -12.70 69.06
C ARG A 436 5.52 -13.94 69.34
N GLU A 437 5.72 -14.51 70.52
CA GLU A 437 4.97 -15.65 71.05
C GLU A 437 3.55 -15.20 71.44
N LEU A 438 2.53 -15.79 70.81
CA LEU A 438 1.12 -15.52 71.13
C LEU A 438 0.62 -16.54 72.16
N GLU A 439 0.53 -16.14 73.42
CA GLU A 439 -0.16 -16.95 74.46
C GLU A 439 -1.69 -16.77 74.27
N ILE A 440 -2.37 -17.82 73.79
CA ILE A 440 -3.83 -17.84 73.68
C ILE A 440 -4.37 -18.90 74.66
N ARG A 441 -5.00 -18.46 75.75
CA ARG A 441 -5.77 -19.33 76.65
C ARG A 441 -7.17 -19.55 76.09
N TYR A 442 -7.58 -20.82 76.00
CA TYR A 442 -8.93 -21.21 75.58
C TYR A 442 -9.91 -21.11 76.74
N HIS A 443 -11.01 -20.37 76.56
CA HIS A 443 -12.25 -20.63 77.29
C HIS A 443 -13.24 -21.35 76.37
N TYR A 444 -13.77 -22.47 76.86
CA TYR A 444 -14.71 -23.32 76.16
C TYR A 444 -15.92 -22.51 75.64
N GLY A 445 -16.04 -22.45 74.31
CA GLY A 445 -17.35 -22.36 73.65
C GLY A 445 -17.79 -21.03 73.02
N LYS A 446 -17.14 -19.88 73.19
CA LYS A 446 -17.50 -18.64 72.43
C LYS A 446 -16.29 -17.75 72.14
N ARG A 447 -16.36 -17.02 71.01
CA ARG A 447 -15.33 -16.15 70.41
C ARG A 447 -14.45 -15.43 71.45
N ALA A 448 -13.14 -15.68 71.42
CA ALA A 448 -12.18 -14.92 72.22
C ALA A 448 -11.85 -13.58 71.54
N THR A 449 -12.24 -12.50 72.21
CA THR A 449 -11.80 -11.11 71.97
C THR A 449 -10.33 -10.97 72.39
N TYR A 450 -9.51 -10.34 71.54
CA TYR A 450 -8.09 -10.10 71.83
C TYR A 450 -7.94 -8.93 72.82
N LEU A 451 -7.24 -9.15 73.94
CA LEU A 451 -6.77 -8.09 74.84
C LEU A 451 -5.25 -7.99 74.72
N ILE A 452 -4.77 -6.97 74.02
CA ILE A 452 -3.36 -6.64 73.90
C ILE A 452 -2.98 -5.86 75.17
N ARG A 453 -2.18 -6.44 76.06
CA ARG A 453 -1.45 -5.66 77.07
C ARG A 453 -0.22 -5.04 76.40
N THR A 454 -0.22 -3.73 76.23
CA THR A 454 0.99 -2.96 75.96
C THR A 454 1.80 -2.84 77.25
N LEU A 455 2.96 -3.48 77.31
CA LEU A 455 4.01 -3.11 78.26
C LEU A 455 4.71 -1.88 77.68
N GLU A 456 4.46 -0.71 78.30
CA GLU A 456 5.25 0.50 78.07
C GLU A 456 6.67 0.28 78.63
N ALA A 457 7.67 0.47 77.77
CA ALA A 457 9.07 0.57 78.18
C ALA A 457 9.37 2.04 78.49
N GLY A 458 9.65 2.35 79.76
CA GLY A 458 10.39 3.53 80.18
C GLY A 458 11.88 3.20 80.30
#